data_AF-A0A952NZK9-F1
#
_entry.id   AF-A0A952NZK9-F1
#
_cell.length_a   1.000
_cell.length_b   1.000
_cell.length_c   1.000
_cell.angle_alpha   90.00
_cell.angle_beta   90.00
_cell.angle_gamma   90.00
#
_symmetry.space_group_name_H-M   'P 1'
#
loop_
_entity.id
_entity.type
_entity.pdbx_description
1 polymer ?
#
loop_
_entity_poly.entity_id
_entity_poly.type
_entity_poly.pdbx_seq_one_letter_code
_entity_poly.pdbx_strand_id
1 'polypeptide(L)'
;MSRARAGIALLLLLFLPAVALASEGEVTQHKDLAAGPALLVDLPKGCFAKAEYPCAIRVSERGELRLGSAKFLATPEAELRITNVHEILILSGTWWLQQTENLTVKFGEIRLVLAGDALIERGSEGLQVANLNGQMKLKNGDVEASVVPTGFRSLVAGLDGEGRLVQRELRASEPLELMNRLLHVTGAGYADVRAKAPEYREFAKKAVGESAALYQSTIQNRQIASEAAAAKAAQKRAAVEAERQRFRTMFRERFYGEAD
;
A
#
# COMPACT_ATOMS: atom_id res chain seq x y z
N MET A 1 -27.01 -65.25 52.18
CA MET A 1 -26.41 -65.64 50.87
C MET A 1 -27.49 -65.45 49.82
N SER A 2 -27.36 -64.91 48.62
CA SER A 2 -26.35 -64.11 47.92
C SER A 2 -27.11 -63.48 46.74
N ARG A 3 -26.60 -62.35 46.26
CA ARG A 3 -27.13 -61.43 45.23
C ARG A 3 -27.40 -62.06 43.86
N ALA A 4 -28.34 -61.47 43.12
CA ALA A 4 -28.35 -61.21 41.66
C ALA A 4 -29.67 -60.49 41.31
N ARG A 5 -29.86 -59.62 40.31
CA ARG A 5 -29.04 -58.94 39.29
C ARG A 5 -29.98 -57.94 38.58
N ALA A 6 -29.37 -56.93 37.96
CA ALA A 6 -29.76 -56.25 36.72
C ALA A 6 -31.05 -55.39 36.67
N GLY A 7 -30.85 -54.10 36.37
CA GLY A 7 -31.85 -53.22 35.76
C GLY A 7 -31.17 -52.37 34.70
N ILE A 8 -31.38 -52.71 33.43
CA ILE A 8 -31.16 -51.88 32.25
C ILE A 8 -32.55 -51.63 31.66
N ALA A 9 -32.94 -50.38 31.43
CA ALA A 9 -34.01 -50.05 30.49
C ALA A 9 -33.81 -48.63 29.94
N LEU A 10 -34.11 -48.52 28.66
CA LEU A 10 -33.75 -47.51 27.68
C LEU A 10 -34.92 -46.53 27.44
N LEU A 11 -34.58 -45.30 27.01
CA LEU A 11 -35.36 -44.26 26.30
C LEU A 11 -36.88 -44.44 26.06
N LEU A 12 -37.65 -43.34 26.22
CA LEU A 12 -38.44 -42.77 25.12
C LEU A 12 -38.97 -41.34 25.39
N LEU A 13 -38.86 -40.51 24.35
CA LEU A 13 -39.32 -39.12 24.18
C LEU A 13 -40.84 -38.95 24.23
N LEU A 14 -41.35 -37.80 24.72
CA LEU A 14 -42.58 -37.17 24.21
C LEU A 14 -42.58 -35.62 24.37
N PHE A 15 -42.56 -34.92 23.23
CA PHE A 15 -43.33 -33.73 22.82
C PHE A 15 -43.48 -32.44 23.69
N LEU A 16 -42.78 -31.39 23.21
CA LEU A 16 -43.16 -29.97 22.91
C LEU A 16 -44.63 -29.50 23.15
N PRO A 17 -44.86 -28.19 23.48
CA PRO A 17 -44.84 -27.15 22.44
C PRO A 17 -44.19 -25.80 22.79
N ALA A 18 -43.92 -25.06 21.71
CA ALA A 18 -43.27 -23.77 21.61
C ALA A 18 -44.05 -22.60 22.22
N VAL A 19 -43.32 -21.66 22.82
CA VAL A 19 -43.74 -20.26 22.94
C VAL A 19 -42.57 -19.41 22.47
N ALA A 20 -42.81 -18.67 21.38
CA ALA A 20 -41.92 -17.67 20.83
C ALA A 20 -41.92 -16.43 21.73
N LEU A 21 -40.72 -15.96 22.08
CA LEU A 21 -40.48 -14.60 22.55
C LEU A 21 -39.27 -14.09 21.77
N ALA A 22 -39.57 -13.32 20.74
CA ALA A 22 -38.63 -12.46 20.05
C ALA A 22 -38.50 -11.15 20.83
N SER A 23 -37.27 -10.80 21.22
CA SER A 23 -36.79 -9.40 21.25
C SER A 23 -35.27 -9.43 21.24
N GLU A 24 -34.65 -9.21 20.09
CA GLU A 24 -34.10 -7.90 19.68
C GLU A 24 -32.58 -7.83 19.94
N GLY A 25 -31.82 -7.72 18.85
CA GLY A 25 -30.43 -7.27 18.87
C GLY A 25 -29.36 -8.35 18.71
N GLU A 26 -29.48 -9.21 17.70
CA GLU A 26 -28.35 -9.97 17.20
C GLU A 26 -27.33 -8.98 16.61
N VAL A 27 -26.35 -8.57 17.43
CA VAL A 27 -25.18 -7.83 16.96
C VAL A 27 -24.39 -8.80 16.10
N THR A 28 -24.53 -8.69 14.79
CA THR A 28 -23.62 -9.32 13.82
C THR A 28 -22.22 -8.79 14.09
N GLN A 29 -21.45 -9.49 14.93
CA GLN A 29 -20.02 -9.28 15.04
C GLN A 29 -19.42 -9.54 13.65
N HIS A 30 -18.96 -8.48 12.99
CA HIS A 30 -18.11 -8.62 11.83
C HIS A 30 -16.87 -9.41 12.23
N LYS A 31 -16.78 -10.65 11.75
CA LYS A 31 -15.69 -11.61 12.00
C LYS A 31 -14.36 -11.18 11.35
N ASP A 32 -14.31 -9.96 10.82
CA ASP A 32 -13.31 -9.46 9.88
C ASP A 32 -12.19 -8.65 10.57
N LEU A 33 -12.32 -8.36 11.87
CA LEU A 33 -11.27 -7.66 12.64
C LEU A 33 -11.00 -8.41 13.94
N ALA A 34 -9.84 -9.06 14.01
CA ALA A 34 -9.34 -9.72 15.22
C ALA A 34 -7.92 -9.23 15.51
N ALA A 35 -7.73 -8.63 16.69
CA ALA A 35 -6.41 -8.37 17.23
C ALA A 35 -5.88 -9.66 17.88
N GLY A 36 -4.67 -10.10 17.51
CA GLY A 36 -4.03 -11.26 18.14
C GLY A 36 -3.64 -10.99 19.61
N PRO A 37 -3.27 -12.04 20.37
CA PRO A 37 -3.04 -11.98 21.83
C PRO A 37 -1.86 -11.07 22.27
N ALA A 38 -1.07 -10.52 21.34
CA ALA A 38 0.06 -9.63 21.62
C ALA A 38 -0.21 -8.14 21.28
N LEU A 39 -1.43 -7.80 20.86
CA LEU A 39 -1.77 -6.43 20.49
C LEU A 39 -2.45 -5.73 21.68
N LEU A 40 -1.66 -4.99 22.46
CA LEU A 40 -2.19 -3.88 23.24
C LEU A 40 -2.60 -2.78 22.26
N VAL A 41 -3.79 -2.94 21.66
CA VAL A 41 -4.49 -1.87 20.97
C VAL A 41 -5.18 -1.05 22.03
N ASP A 42 -4.65 0.12 22.35
CA ASP A 42 -5.42 1.16 23.02
C ASP A 42 -6.45 1.72 22.03
N LEU A 43 -7.48 0.93 21.73
CA LEU A 43 -8.61 1.35 20.91
C LEU A 43 -9.79 1.66 21.83
N PRO A 44 -10.39 2.87 21.73
CA PRO A 44 -11.63 3.19 22.41
C PRO A 44 -12.70 2.14 22.09
N LYS A 45 -13.56 1.79 23.07
CA LYS A 45 -14.61 0.76 22.97
C LYS A 45 -15.66 0.97 21.84
N GLY A 46 -15.53 2.00 21.00
CA GLY A 46 -16.38 2.26 19.84
C GLY A 46 -15.71 2.04 18.49
N CYS A 47 -14.41 1.73 18.44
CA CYS A 47 -13.65 1.64 17.18
C CYS A 47 -14.06 0.49 16.26
N PHE A 48 -14.81 -0.49 16.78
CA PHE A 48 -15.33 -1.63 16.01
C PHE A 48 -16.86 -1.68 15.95
N ALA A 49 -17.53 -0.67 16.51
CA ALA A 49 -18.98 -0.72 16.78
C ALA A 49 -19.82 0.09 15.78
N LYS A 50 -19.21 0.88 14.89
CA LYS A 50 -19.94 1.70 13.92
C LYS A 50 -19.27 1.68 12.55
N ALA A 51 -20.08 1.68 11.50
CA ALA A 51 -19.70 1.67 10.08
C ALA A 51 -18.90 2.91 9.60
N GLU A 52 -18.34 3.69 10.51
CA GLU A 52 -17.52 4.87 10.25
C GLU A 52 -16.20 4.71 11.00
N TYR A 53 -15.16 4.26 10.29
CA TYR A 53 -13.86 3.94 10.87
C TYR A 53 -12.83 5.01 10.50
N PRO A 54 -12.61 6.06 11.31
CA PRO A 54 -11.31 6.68 11.38
C PRO A 54 -10.63 6.28 12.70
N CYS A 55 -10.28 5.01 12.84
CA CYS A 55 -9.56 4.50 14.00
C CYS A 55 -8.06 4.57 13.78
N ALA A 56 -7.36 5.28 14.68
CA ALA A 56 -5.91 5.26 14.74
C ALA A 56 -5.46 4.09 15.62
N ILE A 57 -4.52 3.29 15.11
CA ILE A 57 -3.89 2.17 15.79
C ILE A 57 -2.43 2.56 16.00
N ARG A 58 -1.96 2.41 17.24
CA ARG A 58 -0.55 2.44 17.60
C ARG A 58 -0.16 1.08 18.13
N VAL A 59 0.94 0.53 17.62
CA VAL A 59 1.44 -0.78 18.03
C VAL A 59 2.44 -0.58 19.17
N SER A 60 2.09 -0.99 20.37
CA SER A 60 2.94 -0.79 21.56
C SER A 60 4.22 -1.65 21.54
N GLU A 61 4.12 -2.90 21.08
CA GLU A 61 5.28 -3.80 20.93
C GLU A 61 5.37 -4.34 19.50
N ARG A 62 5.16 -5.65 19.30
CA ARG A 62 4.99 -6.24 17.98
C ARG A 62 3.65 -6.95 17.96
N GLY A 63 2.88 -6.69 16.93
CA GLY A 63 1.50 -7.17 16.87
C GLY A 63 1.10 -7.64 15.47
N GLU A 64 0.18 -8.60 15.45
CA GLU A 64 -0.57 -8.98 14.27
C GLU A 64 -1.97 -8.35 14.32
N LEU A 65 -2.25 -7.47 13.37
CA LEU A 65 -3.59 -6.94 13.12
C LEU A 65 -4.18 -7.66 11.90
N ARG A 66 -5.45 -8.06 11.98
CA ARG A 66 -6.21 -8.57 10.85
C ARG A 66 -7.28 -7.58 10.43
N LEU A 67 -7.37 -7.32 9.14
CA LEU A 67 -8.39 -6.48 8.51
C LEU A 67 -8.91 -7.21 7.27
N GLY A 68 -10.09 -7.83 7.39
CA GLY A 68 -10.60 -8.75 6.38
C GLY A 68 -9.67 -9.96 6.20
N SER A 69 -9.30 -10.25 4.95
CA SER A 69 -8.31 -11.29 4.61
C SER A 69 -6.85 -10.86 4.83
N ALA A 70 -6.60 -9.55 5.00
CA ALA A 70 -5.26 -9.02 5.10
C ALA A 70 -4.69 -9.13 6.51
N LYS A 71 -3.43 -9.58 6.60
CA LYS A 71 -2.65 -9.68 7.84
C LYS A 71 -1.57 -8.60 7.85
N PHE A 72 -1.46 -7.90 8.99
CA PHE A 72 -0.58 -6.75 9.19
C PHE A 72 0.36 -7.06 10.34
N LEU A 73 1.65 -7.07 10.06
CA LEU A 73 2.70 -7.18 11.06
C LEU A 73 3.44 -5.85 11.11
N ALA A 74 3.73 -5.35 12.31
CA ALA A 74 4.32 -4.03 12.46
C ALA A 74 5.44 -4.00 13.50
N THR A 75 6.37 -3.05 13.33
CA THR A 75 7.35 -2.70 14.36
C THR A 75 6.70 -2.01 15.56
N PRO A 76 7.39 -1.97 16.72
CA PRO A 76 6.97 -1.12 17.83
C PRO A 76 6.83 0.34 17.42
N GLU A 77 5.89 1.02 18.06
CA GLU A 77 5.51 2.42 17.84
C GLU A 77 5.02 2.73 16.42
N ALA A 78 4.73 1.71 15.62
CA ALA A 78 4.13 1.89 14.31
C ALA A 78 2.69 2.36 14.46
N GLU A 79 2.34 3.40 13.69
CA GLU A 79 1.01 4.01 13.71
C GLU A 79 0.36 3.93 12.33
N LEU A 80 -0.91 3.52 12.30
CA LEU A 80 -1.76 3.61 11.13
C LEU A 80 -3.13 4.14 11.49
N ARG A 81 -3.83 4.70 10.52
CA ARG A 81 -5.25 5.03 10.61
C ARG A 81 -6.02 4.21 9.60
N ILE A 82 -6.95 3.40 10.08
CA ILE A 82 -7.93 2.74 9.22
C ILE A 82 -8.97 3.80 8.85
N THR A 83 -9.20 4.00 7.55
CA THR A 83 -10.25 4.91 7.03
C THR A 83 -11.49 4.12 6.60
N ASN A 84 -11.29 2.91 6.08
CA ASN A 84 -12.29 1.87 5.91
C ASN A 84 -11.58 0.49 5.73
N VAL A 85 -12.34 -0.57 5.52
CA VAL A 85 -11.79 -1.95 5.38
C VAL A 85 -10.86 -2.14 4.17
N HIS A 86 -10.94 -1.28 3.16
CA HIS A 86 -10.09 -1.29 1.96
C HIS A 86 -9.10 -0.13 1.91
N GLU A 87 -9.06 0.73 2.94
CA GLU A 87 -8.26 1.93 2.89
C GLU A 87 -7.65 2.30 4.24
N ILE A 88 -6.33 2.46 4.24
CA ILE A 88 -5.54 2.83 5.42
C ILE A 88 -4.63 4.00 5.10
N LEU A 89 -4.17 4.68 6.15
CA LEU A 89 -3.13 5.70 6.11
C LEU A 89 -2.02 5.27 7.07
N ILE A 90 -0.83 5.03 6.55
CA ILE A 90 0.34 4.72 7.39
C ILE A 90 0.94 6.04 7.89
N LEU A 91 0.99 6.22 9.21
CA LEU A 91 1.47 7.43 9.86
C LEU A 91 2.95 7.30 10.25
N SER A 92 3.36 6.12 10.73
CA SER A 92 4.74 5.83 11.13
C SER A 92 5.06 4.33 11.09
N GLY A 93 6.36 4.02 11.20
CA GLY A 93 6.87 2.66 11.40
C GLY A 93 6.95 1.84 10.12
N THR A 94 7.27 0.55 10.31
CA THR A 94 7.40 -0.44 9.24
C THR A 94 6.31 -1.48 9.37
N TRP A 95 5.61 -1.71 8.27
CA TRP A 95 4.44 -2.57 8.15
C TRP A 95 4.70 -3.63 7.07
N TRP A 96 4.64 -4.91 7.47
CA TRP A 96 4.53 -6.02 6.54
C TRP A 96 3.07 -6.40 6.37
N LEU A 97 2.56 -6.14 5.17
CA LEU A 97 1.20 -6.42 4.74
C LEU A 97 1.20 -7.75 4.00
N GLN A 98 0.34 -8.67 4.39
CA GLN A 98 0.21 -9.99 3.81
C GLN A 98 -1.21 -10.21 3.31
N GLN A 99 -1.36 -10.95 2.21
CA GLN A 99 -2.65 -11.39 1.66
C GLN A 99 -3.61 -10.22 1.40
N THR A 100 -3.07 -9.08 0.94
CA THR A 100 -3.92 -7.92 0.65
C THR A 100 -4.72 -8.15 -0.62
N GLU A 101 -5.99 -7.79 -0.60
CA GLU A 101 -6.87 -7.81 -1.77
C GLU A 101 -7.41 -6.40 -1.98
N ASN A 102 -6.88 -5.70 -3.00
CA ASN A 102 -7.28 -4.34 -3.37
C ASN A 102 -7.22 -3.33 -2.20
N LEU A 103 -6.21 -3.46 -1.34
CA LEU A 103 -5.98 -2.55 -0.22
C LEU A 103 -5.36 -1.26 -0.74
N THR A 104 -5.93 -0.12 -0.36
CA THR A 104 -5.40 1.21 -0.67
C THR A 104 -4.66 1.78 0.53
N VAL A 105 -3.37 2.08 0.36
CA VAL A 105 -2.58 2.84 1.33
C VAL A 105 -2.48 4.28 0.85
N LYS A 106 -3.04 5.20 1.63
CA LYS A 106 -2.97 6.63 1.38
C LYS A 106 -1.63 7.19 1.85
N PHE A 107 -1.05 8.07 1.03
CA PHE A 107 0.14 8.84 1.36
C PHE A 107 0.03 10.24 0.73
N GLY A 108 -0.43 11.22 1.51
CA GLY A 108 -0.83 12.52 0.96
C GLY A 108 -1.95 12.36 -0.07
N GLU A 109 -1.76 12.92 -1.26
CA GLU A 109 -2.68 12.79 -2.41
C GLU A 109 -2.45 11.49 -3.22
N ILE A 110 -1.39 10.74 -2.90
CA ILE A 110 -1.04 9.50 -3.60
C ILE A 110 -1.79 8.33 -2.96
N ARG A 111 -2.30 7.45 -3.83
CA ARG A 111 -2.90 6.18 -3.42
C ARG A 111 -2.04 5.02 -3.93
N LEU A 112 -1.60 4.18 -3.01
CA LEU A 112 -0.91 2.94 -3.31
C LEU A 112 -1.94 1.81 -3.26
N VAL A 113 -2.30 1.24 -4.41
CA VAL A 113 -3.23 0.11 -4.51
C VAL A 113 -2.44 -1.18 -4.53
N LEU A 114 -2.75 -2.08 -3.59
CA LEU A 114 -2.02 -3.30 -3.30
C LEU A 114 -2.90 -4.54 -3.50
N ALA A 115 -2.32 -5.55 -4.13
CA ALA A 115 -2.81 -6.91 -4.09
C ALA A 115 -1.62 -7.85 -3.88
N GLY A 116 -1.66 -8.71 -2.86
CA GLY A 116 -0.56 -9.59 -2.45
C GLY A 116 0.17 -9.09 -1.20
N ASP A 117 1.44 -9.46 -1.06
CA ASP A 117 2.29 -9.14 0.08
C ASP A 117 3.18 -7.93 -0.23
N ALA A 118 3.29 -7.00 0.72
CA ALA A 118 4.07 -5.77 0.59
C ALA A 118 4.77 -5.41 1.91
N LEU A 119 5.96 -4.84 1.82
CA LEU A 119 6.64 -4.19 2.95
C LEU A 119 6.60 -2.68 2.75
N ILE A 120 6.12 -1.95 3.75
CA ILE A 120 5.95 -0.51 3.68
C ILE A 120 6.60 0.13 4.91
N GLU A 121 7.37 1.19 4.69
CA GLU A 121 8.02 1.94 5.76
C GLU A 121 7.85 3.43 5.54
N ARG A 122 7.38 4.11 6.59
CA ARG A 122 7.23 5.56 6.58
C ARG A 122 8.49 6.21 7.14
N GLY A 123 9.28 6.79 6.23
CA GLY A 123 10.48 7.57 6.57
C GLY A 123 10.25 9.09 6.46
N SER A 124 11.27 9.86 6.80
CA SER A 124 11.27 11.33 6.68
C SER A 124 11.17 11.81 5.23
N GLU A 125 11.79 11.09 4.30
CA GLU A 125 11.84 11.46 2.87
C GLU A 125 10.62 11.00 2.05
N GLY A 126 9.75 10.16 2.62
CA GLY A 126 8.66 9.57 1.87
C GLY A 126 8.17 8.24 2.41
N LEU A 127 7.54 7.47 1.53
CA LEU A 127 7.09 6.11 1.79
C LEU A 127 7.98 5.14 1.02
N GLN A 128 8.76 4.33 1.73
CA GLN A 128 9.47 3.23 1.11
C GLN A 128 8.53 2.04 0.98
N VAL A 129 8.44 1.48 -0.23
CA VAL A 129 7.54 0.36 -0.54
C VAL A 129 8.33 -0.74 -1.23
N ALA A 130 8.05 -1.99 -0.90
CA ALA A 130 8.55 -3.16 -1.60
C ALA A 130 7.40 -4.11 -1.93
N ASN A 131 7.26 -4.45 -3.21
CA ASN A 131 6.26 -5.39 -3.68
C ASN A 131 6.85 -6.80 -3.64
N LEU A 132 6.30 -7.68 -2.80
CA LEU A 132 6.94 -8.96 -2.50
C LEU A 132 6.48 -10.07 -3.44
N ASN A 133 5.17 -10.20 -3.70
CA ASN A 133 4.63 -11.28 -4.54
C ASN A 133 3.36 -10.93 -5.32
N GLY A 134 3.05 -9.64 -5.53
CA GLY A 134 1.78 -9.25 -6.12
C GLY A 134 1.83 -8.03 -7.01
N GLN A 135 0.77 -7.24 -6.99
CA GLN A 135 0.62 -6.01 -7.77
C GLN A 135 0.64 -4.79 -6.85
N MET A 136 1.40 -3.78 -7.25
CA MET A 136 1.55 -2.53 -6.52
C MET A 136 1.49 -1.36 -7.49
N LYS A 137 0.40 -0.59 -7.42
CA LYS A 137 0.12 0.53 -8.32
C LYS A 137 0.10 1.84 -7.55
N LEU A 138 0.83 2.82 -8.04
CA LEU A 138 0.84 4.18 -7.53
C LEU A 138 -0.11 5.01 -8.38
N LYS A 139 -1.10 5.63 -7.73
CA LYS A 139 -2.08 6.51 -8.36
C LYS A 139 -1.97 7.93 -7.81
N ASN A 140 -2.15 8.91 -8.68
CA ASN A 140 -2.45 10.29 -8.30
C ASN A 140 -3.94 10.52 -8.55
N GLY A 141 -4.74 10.62 -7.48
CA GLY A 141 -6.20 10.53 -7.59
C GLY A 141 -6.64 9.17 -8.15
N ASP A 142 -7.36 9.20 -9.28
CA ASP A 142 -7.85 7.98 -9.95
C ASP A 142 -6.96 7.53 -11.12
N VAL A 143 -5.95 8.32 -11.49
CA VAL A 143 -5.03 8.04 -12.60
C VAL A 143 -3.86 7.20 -12.12
N GLU A 144 -3.58 6.10 -12.82
CA GLU A 144 -2.37 5.30 -12.60
C GLU A 144 -1.14 6.10 -13.04
N ALA A 145 -0.25 6.38 -12.09
CA ALA A 145 0.94 7.19 -12.29
C ALA A 145 2.20 6.33 -12.44
N SER A 146 2.27 5.19 -11.73
CA SER A 146 3.40 4.26 -11.82
C SER A 146 3.06 2.89 -11.23
N VAL A 147 3.95 1.92 -11.43
CA VAL A 147 3.87 0.57 -10.88
C VAL A 147 5.20 0.23 -10.20
N VAL A 148 5.14 -0.50 -9.08
CA VAL A 148 6.31 -1.14 -8.47
C VAL A 148 6.21 -2.63 -8.79
N PRO A 149 7.06 -3.17 -9.69
CA PRO A 149 6.99 -4.57 -10.08
C PRO A 149 7.26 -5.52 -8.91
N THR A 150 6.83 -6.76 -9.03
CA THR A 150 7.10 -7.80 -8.04
C THR A 150 8.61 -8.00 -7.85
N GLY A 151 9.05 -8.10 -6.61
CA GLY A 151 10.46 -8.19 -6.25
C GLY A 151 11.21 -6.85 -6.27
N PHE A 152 10.58 -5.75 -6.68
CA PHE A 152 11.17 -4.41 -6.64
C PHE A 152 10.77 -3.64 -5.39
N ARG A 153 11.60 -2.66 -5.06
CA ARG A 153 11.35 -1.63 -4.06
C ARG A 153 11.46 -0.25 -4.67
N SER A 154 10.86 0.73 -4.02
CA SER A 154 10.91 2.12 -4.42
C SER A 154 10.66 3.07 -3.25
N LEU A 155 11.18 4.29 -3.34
CA LEU A 155 10.87 5.40 -2.46
C LEU A 155 9.87 6.34 -3.15
N VAL A 156 8.71 6.53 -2.55
CA VAL A 156 7.67 7.45 -3.01
C VAL A 156 7.78 8.73 -2.19
N ALA A 157 8.30 9.80 -2.79
CA ALA A 157 8.58 11.05 -2.09
C ALA A 157 7.39 12.02 -2.03
N GLY A 158 6.36 11.81 -2.84
CA GLY A 158 5.21 12.72 -2.93
C GLY A 158 4.95 13.18 -4.36
N LEU A 159 4.34 14.36 -4.49
CA LEU A 159 4.15 15.05 -5.77
C LEU A 159 5.14 16.21 -5.89
N ASP A 160 5.63 16.49 -7.11
CA ASP A 160 6.43 17.68 -7.40
C ASP A 160 5.53 18.94 -7.54
N GLY A 161 6.15 20.11 -7.77
CA GLY A 161 5.42 21.37 -7.97
C GLY A 161 4.52 21.41 -9.22
N GLU A 162 4.61 20.41 -10.10
CA GLU A 162 3.74 20.24 -11.27
C GLU A 162 2.66 19.15 -11.05
N GLY A 163 2.55 18.61 -9.83
CA GLY A 163 1.59 17.56 -9.48
C GLY A 163 1.98 16.17 -9.99
N ARG A 164 3.23 15.95 -10.42
CA ARG A 164 3.70 14.64 -10.89
C ARG A 164 4.26 13.81 -9.75
N LEU A 165 4.03 12.50 -9.81
CA LEU A 165 4.57 11.54 -8.84
C LEU A 165 6.10 11.55 -8.84
N VAL A 166 6.70 11.82 -7.68
CA VAL A 166 8.13 11.71 -7.45
C VAL A 166 8.44 10.34 -6.89
N GLN A 167 8.81 9.43 -7.79
CA GLN A 167 9.28 8.09 -7.45
C GLN A 167 10.80 8.02 -7.60
N ARG A 168 11.47 7.51 -6.56
CA ARG A 168 12.92 7.34 -6.48
C ARG A 168 13.27 5.88 -6.21
N GLU A 169 14.53 5.53 -6.48
CA GLU A 169 15.12 4.22 -6.15
C GLU A 169 14.29 3.00 -6.60
N LEU A 170 13.67 3.05 -7.79
CA LEU A 170 13.03 1.85 -8.33
C LEU A 170 14.11 0.83 -8.69
N ARG A 171 14.30 -0.18 -7.84
CA ARG A 171 15.34 -1.20 -8.00
C ARG A 171 14.89 -2.55 -7.45
N ALA A 172 15.52 -3.61 -7.92
CA ALA A 172 15.30 -4.94 -7.36
C ALA A 172 15.60 -4.95 -5.85
N SER A 173 14.80 -5.69 -5.10
CA SER A 173 15.03 -5.88 -3.67
C SER A 173 16.20 -6.84 -3.47
N GLU A 174 17.17 -6.44 -2.66
CA GLU A 174 18.27 -7.32 -2.29
C GLU A 174 17.77 -8.39 -1.32
N PRO A 175 17.92 -9.70 -1.61
CA PRO A 175 17.31 -10.75 -0.80
C PRO A 175 17.70 -10.70 0.68
N LEU A 176 18.99 -10.48 0.99
CA LEU A 176 19.46 -10.44 2.38
C LEU A 176 18.91 -9.24 3.14
N GLU A 177 18.90 -8.07 2.50
CA GLU A 177 18.36 -6.85 3.08
C GLU A 177 16.86 -6.99 3.34
N LEU A 178 16.11 -7.52 2.37
CA LEU A 178 14.68 -7.77 2.50
C LEU A 178 14.39 -8.70 3.69
N MET A 179 15.11 -9.82 3.79
CA MET A 179 14.90 -10.76 4.90
C MET A 179 15.20 -10.11 6.26
N ASN A 180 16.27 -9.33 6.37
CA ASN A 180 16.60 -8.62 7.61
C ASN A 180 15.49 -7.63 8.01
N ARG A 181 14.91 -6.91 7.04
CA ARG A 181 13.78 -6.01 7.31
C ARG A 181 12.52 -6.76 7.73
N LEU A 182 12.20 -7.89 7.10
CA LEU A 182 11.05 -8.71 7.51
C LEU A 182 11.22 -9.26 8.93
N LEU A 183 12.42 -9.73 9.27
CA LEU A 183 12.75 -10.19 10.63
C LEU A 183 12.65 -9.07 11.66
N HIS A 184 13.00 -7.84 11.29
CA HIS A 184 12.85 -6.68 12.16
C HIS A 184 11.37 -6.42 12.53
N VAL A 185 10.47 -6.56 11.55
CA VAL A 185 9.02 -6.42 11.73
C VAL A 185 8.46 -7.54 12.60
N THR A 186 8.80 -8.80 12.31
CA THR A 186 8.26 -9.96 13.05
C THR A 186 8.91 -10.19 14.41
N GLY A 187 10.06 -9.58 14.66
CA GLY A 187 10.89 -9.90 15.82
C GLY A 187 11.36 -11.36 15.82
N ALA A 188 11.36 -12.00 16.99
CA ALA A 188 11.79 -13.39 17.16
C ALA A 188 10.83 -14.43 16.51
N GLY A 189 9.68 -13.99 15.99
CA GLY A 189 8.74 -14.84 15.25
C GLY A 189 9.28 -15.22 13.87
N TYR A 190 10.23 -16.15 13.80
CA TYR A 190 10.84 -16.62 12.54
C TYR A 190 9.90 -17.42 11.64
N ALA A 191 8.73 -17.85 12.13
CA ALA A 191 7.85 -18.78 11.42
C ALA A 191 7.28 -18.19 10.12
N ASP A 192 6.70 -16.99 10.19
CA ASP A 192 6.11 -16.31 9.04
C ASP A 192 7.17 -16.00 7.97
N VAL A 193 8.32 -15.46 8.40
CA VAL A 193 9.44 -15.16 7.49
C VAL A 193 10.00 -16.43 6.86
N ARG A 194 10.21 -17.50 7.64
CA ARG A 194 10.71 -18.78 7.13
C ARG A 194 9.77 -19.39 6.09
N ALA A 195 8.45 -19.30 6.30
CA ALA A 195 7.46 -19.84 5.38
C ALA A 195 7.48 -19.12 4.03
N LYS A 196 7.65 -17.78 4.03
CA LYS A 196 7.60 -16.93 2.83
C LYS A 196 8.95 -16.68 2.16
N ALA A 197 10.06 -16.87 2.88
CA ALA A 197 11.40 -16.57 2.39
C ALA A 197 11.77 -17.24 1.07
N PRO A 198 11.44 -18.53 0.80
CA PRO A 198 11.77 -19.16 -0.49
C PRO A 198 11.12 -18.43 -1.66
N GLU A 199 9.83 -18.13 -1.54
CA GLU A 199 9.03 -17.43 -2.55
C GLU A 199 9.61 -16.04 -2.83
N TYR A 200 9.81 -15.22 -1.79
CA TYR A 200 10.32 -13.85 -1.96
C TYR A 200 11.75 -13.81 -2.52
N ARG A 201 12.59 -14.80 -2.19
CA ARG A 201 13.94 -14.90 -2.76
C ARG A 201 13.91 -15.15 -4.26
N GLU A 202 13.02 -16.00 -4.74
CA GLU A 202 12.88 -16.28 -6.17
C GLU A 202 12.37 -15.04 -6.93
N PHE A 203 11.40 -14.32 -6.37
CA PHE A 203 10.96 -13.05 -6.95
C PHE A 203 12.05 -11.98 -6.97
N ALA A 204 12.82 -11.85 -5.90
CA ALA A 204 13.96 -10.94 -5.85
C ALA A 204 15.02 -11.30 -6.89
N LYS A 205 15.38 -12.58 -7.05
CA LYS A 205 16.32 -13.04 -8.08
C LYS A 205 15.83 -12.72 -9.49
N LYS A 206 14.56 -12.99 -9.77
CA LYS A 206 13.94 -12.66 -11.05
C LYS A 206 13.99 -11.15 -11.32
N ALA A 207 13.64 -10.35 -10.31
CA ALA A 207 13.71 -8.90 -10.38
C ALA A 207 15.13 -8.39 -10.66
N VAL A 208 16.17 -8.99 -10.07
CA VAL A 208 17.58 -8.67 -10.38
C VAL A 208 17.88 -8.92 -11.86
N GLY A 209 17.47 -10.06 -12.41
CA GLY A 209 17.64 -10.37 -13.84
C GLY A 209 16.92 -9.40 -14.76
N GLU A 210 15.71 -8.97 -14.39
CA GLU A 210 14.88 -8.04 -15.16
C GLU A 210 15.28 -6.56 -14.96
N SER A 211 16.02 -6.25 -13.90
CA SER A 211 16.38 -4.89 -13.53
C SER A 211 17.17 -4.17 -14.62
N ALA A 212 18.06 -4.87 -15.34
CA ALA A 212 18.84 -4.28 -16.42
C ALA A 212 17.96 -3.71 -17.55
N ALA A 213 16.91 -4.44 -17.94
CA ALA A 213 15.95 -3.99 -18.94
C ALA A 213 15.13 -2.79 -18.45
N LEU A 214 14.76 -2.79 -17.17
CA LEU A 214 14.00 -1.72 -16.53
C LEU A 214 14.81 -0.42 -16.37
N TYR A 215 16.11 -0.55 -16.06
CA TYR A 215 17.04 0.58 -16.07
C TYR A 215 17.23 1.14 -17.47
N GLN A 216 17.41 0.28 -18.48
CA GLN A 216 17.54 0.73 -19.88
C GLN A 216 16.30 1.51 -20.35
N SER A 217 15.10 1.00 -20.11
CA SER A 217 13.86 1.69 -20.49
C SER A 217 13.67 3.01 -19.74
N THR A 218 14.03 3.06 -18.45
CA THR A 218 13.95 4.29 -17.65
C THR A 218 14.92 5.36 -18.16
N ILE A 219 16.16 4.99 -18.51
CA ILE A 219 17.13 5.92 -19.09
C ILE A 219 16.64 6.44 -20.45
N GLN A 220 16.16 5.55 -21.32
CA GLN A 220 15.60 5.94 -22.62
C GLN A 220 14.42 6.90 -22.46
N ASN A 221 13.48 6.61 -21.55
CA ASN A 221 12.34 7.48 -21.28
C ASN A 221 12.76 8.86 -20.75
N ARG A 222 13.81 8.93 -19.91
CA ARG A 222 14.38 10.22 -19.46
C ARG A 222 15.03 11.00 -20.59
N GLN A 223 15.72 10.34 -21.50
CA GLN A 223 16.31 10.99 -22.69
C GLN A 223 15.20 11.56 -23.59
N ILE A 224 14.17 10.77 -23.88
CA ILE A 224 13.01 11.21 -24.67
C ILE A 224 12.32 12.41 -24.00
N ALA A 225 12.11 12.37 -22.68
CA ALA A 225 11.51 13.49 -21.95
C ALA A 225 12.39 14.74 -21.97
N SER A 226 13.70 14.59 -21.84
CA SER A 226 14.67 15.68 -21.93
C SER A 226 14.69 16.31 -23.32
N GLU A 227 14.67 15.50 -24.37
CA GLU A 227 14.60 15.96 -25.76
C GLU A 227 13.29 16.70 -26.04
N ALA A 228 12.16 16.16 -25.58
CA ALA A 228 10.86 16.82 -25.71
C ALA A 228 10.81 18.17 -24.96
N ALA A 229 11.44 18.26 -23.78
CA ALA A 229 11.56 19.51 -23.03
C ALA A 229 12.46 20.53 -23.76
N ALA A 230 13.59 20.07 -24.31
CA ALA A 230 14.49 20.91 -25.11
C ALA A 230 13.80 21.42 -26.39
N ALA A 231 13.05 20.56 -27.08
CA ALA A 231 12.26 20.94 -28.25
C ALA A 231 11.20 21.99 -27.92
N LYS A 232 10.45 21.82 -26.82
CA LYS A 232 9.49 22.83 -26.35
C LYS A 232 10.17 24.16 -25.98
N ALA A 233 11.34 24.11 -25.34
CA ALA A 233 12.09 25.31 -25.02
C ALA A 233 12.61 26.03 -26.27
N ALA A 234 13.08 25.28 -27.27
CA ALA A 234 13.50 25.82 -28.56
C ALA A 234 12.33 26.45 -29.33
N GLN A 235 11.16 25.80 -29.36
CA GLN A 235 9.94 26.35 -29.96
C GLN A 235 9.51 27.66 -29.28
N LYS A 236 9.54 27.74 -27.95
CA LYS A 236 9.25 28.99 -27.23
C LYS A 236 10.23 30.10 -27.59
N ARG A 237 11.54 29.80 -27.66
CA ARG A 237 12.55 30.79 -28.07
C ARG A 237 12.33 31.28 -29.50
N ALA A 238 12.08 30.37 -30.44
CA ALA A 238 11.78 30.71 -31.82
C ALA A 238 10.50 31.57 -31.95
N ALA A 239 9.45 31.27 -31.18
CA ALA A 239 8.23 32.07 -31.16
C ALA A 239 8.48 33.50 -30.66
N VAL A 240 9.25 33.66 -29.58
CA VAL A 240 9.62 34.98 -29.04
C VAL A 240 10.48 35.78 -30.04
N GLU A 241 11.42 35.12 -30.72
CA GLU A 241 12.24 35.76 -31.75
C GLU A 241 11.41 36.18 -32.97
N ALA A 242 10.48 35.33 -33.41
CA ALA A 242 9.55 35.66 -34.50
C ALA A 242 8.63 36.84 -34.14
N GLU A 243 8.09 36.88 -32.91
CA GLU A 243 7.34 38.04 -32.44
C GLU A 243 8.19 39.30 -32.40
N ARG A 244 9.43 39.21 -31.90
CA ARG A 244 10.36 40.34 -31.86
C ARG A 244 10.70 40.86 -33.26
N GLN A 245 10.85 39.98 -34.25
CA GLN A 245 11.04 40.36 -35.64
C GLN A 245 9.79 41.04 -36.20
N ARG A 246 8.58 40.49 -35.97
CA ARG A 246 7.31 41.12 -36.38
C ARG A 246 7.13 42.51 -35.79
N PHE A 247 7.42 42.70 -34.50
CA PHE A 247 7.36 44.02 -33.87
C PHE A 247 8.36 45.00 -34.48
N ARG A 248 9.59 44.56 -34.81
CA ARG A 248 10.58 45.39 -35.50
C ARG A 248 10.11 45.81 -36.89
N THR A 249 9.51 44.91 -37.66
CA THR A 249 8.95 45.20 -38.99
C THR A 249 7.81 46.20 -38.90
N MET A 250 6.82 45.97 -38.03
CA MET A 250 5.72 46.92 -37.81
C MET A 250 6.21 48.30 -37.35
N PHE A 251 7.24 48.36 -36.51
CA PHE A 251 7.80 49.64 -36.07
C PHE A 251 8.51 50.37 -37.23
N ARG A 252 9.24 49.64 -38.08
CA ARG A 252 9.85 50.21 -39.29
C ARG A 252 8.81 50.76 -40.26
N GLU A 253 7.78 49.97 -40.58
CA GLU A 253 6.67 50.40 -41.46
C GLU A 253 5.98 51.65 -40.91
N ARG A 254 5.73 51.72 -39.59
CA ARG A 254 5.02 52.84 -38.97
C ARG A 254 5.83 54.13 -38.87
N PHE A 255 7.16 54.05 -38.70
CA PHE A 255 8.02 55.23 -38.51
C PHE A 255 8.74 55.68 -39.78
N TYR A 256 9.08 54.76 -40.68
CA TYR A 256 9.88 55.05 -41.86
C TYR A 256 9.11 54.88 -43.17
N GLY A 257 7.89 54.35 -43.15
CA GLY A 257 6.97 54.38 -44.29
C GLY A 257 7.40 53.58 -45.53
N GLU A 258 8.46 52.77 -45.45
CA GLU A 258 8.92 51.93 -46.55
C GLU A 258 8.62 50.45 -46.25
N ALA A 259 7.66 49.92 -47.00
CA ALA A 259 7.59 48.50 -47.29
C ALA A 259 8.37 48.29 -48.60
N ASP A 260 9.47 47.54 -48.53
CA ASP A 260 10.06 46.90 -49.72
C ASP A 260 9.21 45.69 -50.12
#